data_AF-A0A6P7FDX7-F1
#
_entry.id   AF-A0A6P7FDX7-F1
#
_cell.length_a   1.000
_cell.length_b   1.000
_cell.length_c   1.000
_cell.angle_alpha   90.00
_cell.angle_beta   90.00
_cell.angle_gamma   90.00
#
_symmetry.space_group_name_H-M   'P 1'
#
loop_
_entity.id
_entity.type
_entity.pdbx_description
1 polymer ?
#
loop_
_entity_poly.entity_id
_entity_poly.type
_entity_poly.pdbx_seq_one_letter_code
_entity_poly.pdbx_strand_id
1 'polypeptide(L)'
;MPDIQPMIVGIFHGNNKPLDINEFLEPFVEDVKRLQSNGLCVNGHMIHIKIRCFICDSPARAFIKGVVNFNGINGCLKCTTEGEYSYLSRTVVFPDIKCPLRTDAKFRSKHYGKHHKGQESPILKISEVDMVQDFIVADELHLLELGVMKRCLTGWKDGSMGFSSKLCARDIERISKHLISVKLPSEIHRSTRGLDCLAYWKGVEWRNFLNYIGIVILKDVLNTDVYKHFLLLFVAVRICSSDMYAENRSVAQLMFEKYIDDFKIIYGVQFITSNIHNLEHVVDDVNRFGQLFTISTYHFENTLFQLKKLLRQGNNSLQQIVNRIGERNLILSNDTKKTSLQPEIKKRGNVIKCYIYSHNFCLNV
;
A
#
# COMPACT_ATOMS: atom_id res chain seq x y z
N MET A 1 -12.36 2.51 8.09
CA MET A 1 -12.03 3.71 8.90
C MET A 1 -11.49 4.85 8.00
N PRO A 2 -12.12 5.22 6.87
CA PRO A 2 -11.55 6.22 5.97
C PRO A 2 -11.61 7.66 6.53
N ASP A 3 -12.48 7.92 7.51
CA ASP A 3 -12.77 9.26 8.05
C ASP A 3 -11.87 9.67 9.22
N ILE A 4 -11.08 8.74 9.77
CA ILE A 4 -10.10 9.02 10.83
C ILE A 4 -8.80 9.43 10.13
N GLN A 5 -8.41 10.70 10.28
CA GLN A 5 -7.10 11.15 9.79
C GLN A 5 -5.98 10.33 10.45
N PRO A 6 -4.95 9.88 9.70
CA PRO A 6 -3.86 9.12 10.26
C PRO A 6 -3.27 9.81 11.48
N MET A 7 -3.46 9.18 12.64
CA MET A 7 -2.81 9.59 13.87
C MET A 7 -1.31 9.46 13.68
N ILE A 8 -0.65 10.43 14.28
CA ILE A 8 0.71 10.79 13.99
C ILE A 8 1.46 10.05 15.18
N VAL A 9 2.44 9.12 14.95
CA VAL A 9 3.07 8.27 16.04
C VAL A 9 4.61 8.21 16.20
N GLY A 10 5.45 8.52 15.19
CA GLY A 10 6.89 8.82 15.40
C GLY A 10 7.54 9.51 14.18
N ILE A 11 8.41 10.53 14.35
CA ILE A 11 9.11 11.25 13.25
C ILE A 11 10.62 11.02 13.34
N PHE A 12 11.27 10.75 12.20
CA PHE A 12 12.74 10.70 12.10
C PHE A 12 13.25 11.69 11.03
N HIS A 13 14.45 12.24 11.24
CA HIS A 13 15.14 13.09 10.27
C HIS A 13 16.64 12.80 10.27
N GLY A 14 17.17 12.49 9.09
CA GLY A 14 18.60 12.29 8.86
C GLY A 14 18.87 12.15 7.36
N ASN A 15 20.14 12.20 6.97
CA ASN A 15 20.56 12.07 5.57
C ASN A 15 20.35 10.65 5.01
N ASN A 16 20.16 9.66 5.88
CA ASN A 16 19.90 8.26 5.59
C ASN A 16 18.76 7.75 6.48
N LYS A 17 18.29 6.52 6.26
CA LYS A 17 17.42 5.80 7.23
C LYS A 17 18.11 5.72 8.61
N PRO A 18 17.35 5.53 9.71
CA PRO A 18 17.94 5.25 11.03
C PRO A 18 18.99 4.15 10.93
N LEU A 19 20.18 4.38 11.51
CA LEU A 19 21.27 3.41 11.50
C LEU A 19 20.93 2.19 12.37
N ASP A 20 20.28 2.45 13.51
CA ASP A 20 19.67 1.44 14.34
C ASP A 20 18.13 1.52 14.22
N ILE A 21 17.50 0.38 13.91
CA ILE A 21 16.04 0.25 13.90
C ILE A 21 15.44 0.29 15.31
N ASN A 22 16.19 -0.12 16.33
CA ASN A 22 15.79 -0.11 17.73
C ASN A 22 15.58 1.32 18.23
N GLU A 23 16.51 2.24 17.95
CA GLU A 23 16.36 3.67 18.31
C GLU A 23 15.07 4.30 17.78
N PHE A 24 14.58 3.84 16.61
CA PHE A 24 13.37 4.37 16.00
C PHE A 24 12.07 3.67 16.43
N LEU A 25 12.08 2.33 16.59
CA LEU A 25 10.86 1.56 16.84
C LEU A 25 10.66 1.08 18.29
N GLU A 26 11.70 1.03 19.13
CA GLU A 26 11.57 0.56 20.52
C GLU A 26 10.54 1.37 21.34
N PRO A 27 10.47 2.73 21.25
CA PRO A 27 9.47 3.50 21.99
C PRO A 27 8.03 3.13 21.59
N PHE A 28 7.78 2.94 20.29
CA PHE A 28 6.49 2.49 19.77
C PHE A 28 6.13 1.07 20.26
N VAL A 29 7.11 0.17 20.32
CA VAL A 29 6.91 -1.21 20.78
C VAL A 29 6.56 -1.26 22.27
N GLU A 30 7.24 -0.50 23.12
CA GLU A 30 6.91 -0.45 24.55
C GLU A 30 5.54 0.21 24.81
N ASP A 31 5.17 1.25 24.06
CA ASP A 31 3.83 1.83 24.12
C ASP A 31 2.74 0.82 23.73
N VAL A 32 2.93 0.08 22.64
CA VAL A 32 1.96 -0.96 22.22
C VAL A 32 1.87 -2.08 23.24
N LYS A 33 3.00 -2.59 23.76
CA LYS A 33 3.01 -3.63 24.79
C LYS A 33 2.24 -3.18 26.04
N ARG A 34 2.46 -1.95 26.50
CA ARG A 34 1.73 -1.34 27.61
C ARG A 34 0.22 -1.24 27.34
N LEU A 35 -0.19 -0.81 26.15
CA LEU A 35 -1.59 -0.70 25.75
C LEU A 35 -2.28 -2.06 25.58
N GLN A 36 -1.57 -3.09 25.11
CA GLN A 36 -2.08 -4.47 25.05
C GLN A 36 -2.25 -5.07 26.45
N SER A 37 -1.27 -4.86 27.33
CA SER A 37 -1.25 -5.47 28.67
C SER A 37 -2.27 -4.85 29.62
N ASN A 38 -2.43 -3.52 29.57
CA ASN A 38 -3.28 -2.77 30.50
C ASN A 38 -4.65 -2.43 29.93
N GLY A 39 -4.81 -2.47 28.60
CA GLY A 39 -5.93 -1.86 27.90
C GLY A 39 -5.94 -0.33 27.99
N LEU A 40 -6.99 0.27 27.45
CA LEU A 40 -7.29 1.69 27.56
C LEU A 40 -8.65 1.87 28.24
N CYS A 41 -8.66 2.45 29.45
CA CYS A 41 -9.91 2.74 30.16
C CYS A 41 -10.55 4.02 29.62
N VAL A 42 -11.78 3.91 29.10
CA VAL A 42 -12.59 5.01 28.58
C VAL A 42 -13.95 4.97 29.25
N ASN A 43 -14.31 6.01 30.00
CA ASN A 43 -15.59 6.14 30.71
C ASN A 43 -15.96 4.85 31.50
N GLY A 44 -14.99 4.31 32.25
CA GLY A 44 -15.13 3.09 33.04
C GLY A 44 -15.12 1.78 32.25
N HIS A 45 -15.04 1.81 30.92
CA HIS A 45 -14.97 0.62 30.07
C HIS A 45 -13.51 0.35 29.65
N MET A 46 -13.07 -0.89 29.81
CA MET A 46 -11.74 -1.31 29.34
C MET A 46 -11.78 -1.65 27.85
N ILE A 47 -10.94 -1.00 27.06
CA ILE A 47 -10.78 -1.25 25.62
C ILE A 47 -9.45 -1.96 25.41
N HIS A 48 -9.48 -3.20 24.93
CA HIS A 48 -8.27 -3.90 24.48
C HIS A 48 -7.83 -3.38 23.12
N ILE A 49 -6.53 -3.09 22.99
CA ILE A 49 -5.93 -2.55 21.76
C ILE A 49 -5.10 -3.66 21.12
N LYS A 50 -5.25 -3.86 19.81
CA LYS A 50 -4.42 -4.75 19.00
C LYS A 50 -3.99 -4.05 17.72
N ILE A 51 -2.74 -4.28 17.28
CA ILE A 51 -2.29 -3.85 15.94
C ILE A 51 -3.08 -4.63 14.90
N ARG A 52 -3.77 -3.92 13.99
CA ARG A 52 -4.46 -4.52 12.85
C ARG A 52 -3.48 -4.98 11.78
N CYS A 53 -2.62 -4.09 11.30
CA CYS A 53 -1.67 -4.35 10.21
C CYS A 53 -0.65 -3.21 10.09
N PHE A 54 0.50 -3.48 9.47
CA PHE A 54 1.49 -2.50 9.06
C PHE A 54 1.30 -2.12 7.58
N ILE A 55 0.90 -0.86 7.33
CA ILE A 55 0.65 -0.31 5.99
C ILE A 55 1.78 0.67 5.66
N CYS A 56 2.62 0.33 4.69
CA CYS A 56 3.75 1.14 4.23
C CYS A 56 4.25 0.66 2.86
N ASP A 57 5.11 1.45 2.20
CA ASP A 57 5.72 1.08 0.91
C ASP A 57 6.72 -0.10 1.05
N SER A 58 7.09 -0.75 -0.04
CA SER A 58 7.98 -1.92 -0.01
C SER A 58 9.36 -1.66 0.65
N PRO A 59 10.07 -0.54 0.37
CA PRO A 59 11.29 -0.14 1.08
C PRO A 59 11.15 0.05 2.60
N ALA A 60 10.06 0.66 3.08
CA ALA A 60 9.81 0.86 4.50
C ALA A 60 9.44 -0.46 5.16
N ARG A 61 8.58 -1.25 4.52
CA ARG A 61 8.13 -2.56 5.01
C ARG A 61 9.27 -3.54 5.23
N ALA A 62 10.20 -3.64 4.27
CA ALA A 62 11.39 -4.48 4.41
C ALA A 62 12.34 -3.98 5.51
N PHE A 63 12.46 -2.66 5.66
CA PHE A 63 13.24 -2.03 6.75
C PHE A 63 12.62 -2.36 8.12
N ILE A 64 11.36 -2.01 8.37
CA ILE A 64 10.72 -2.22 9.69
C ILE A 64 10.62 -3.70 10.08
N LYS A 65 10.63 -4.63 9.11
CA LYS A 65 10.59 -6.09 9.34
C LYS A 65 11.98 -6.73 9.50
N GLY A 66 13.08 -6.03 9.24
CA GLY A 66 14.45 -6.56 9.36
C GLY A 66 14.79 -7.64 8.32
N VAL A 67 14.40 -7.40 7.05
CA VAL A 67 14.50 -8.39 5.97
C VAL A 67 15.14 -7.84 4.69
N VAL A 68 15.45 -8.74 3.77
CA VAL A 68 15.88 -8.40 2.40
C VAL A 68 14.81 -7.56 1.71
N ASN A 69 15.27 -6.56 0.97
CA ASN A 69 14.39 -5.65 0.24
C ASN A 69 13.66 -6.36 -0.91
N PHE A 70 12.53 -5.83 -1.35
CA PHE A 70 11.66 -6.42 -2.38
C PHE A 70 12.38 -6.74 -3.72
N ASN A 71 13.52 -6.10 -3.99
CA ASN A 71 14.34 -6.29 -5.19
C ASN A 71 15.56 -7.22 -4.98
N GLY A 72 15.63 -7.96 -3.87
CA GLY A 72 16.63 -9.00 -3.63
C GLY A 72 16.07 -10.41 -3.84
N ILE A 73 16.96 -11.39 -4.04
CA ILE A 73 16.62 -12.82 -4.30
C ILE A 73 15.58 -13.34 -3.30
N ASN A 74 15.79 -13.13 -2.00
CA ASN A 74 14.87 -13.57 -0.94
C ASN A 74 13.86 -12.47 -0.54
N GLY A 75 13.47 -11.60 -1.48
CA GLY A 75 12.77 -10.34 -1.22
C GLY A 75 11.24 -10.41 -1.11
N CYS A 76 10.59 -11.51 -1.54
CA CYS A 76 9.16 -11.70 -1.27
C CYS A 76 8.92 -11.78 0.24
N LEU A 77 7.85 -11.17 0.76
CA LEU A 77 7.52 -11.18 2.18
C LEU A 77 6.55 -12.30 2.59
N LYS A 78 5.81 -12.85 1.62
CA LYS A 78 4.65 -13.74 1.84
C LYS A 78 4.93 -15.21 1.50
N CYS A 79 5.62 -15.53 0.39
CA CYS A 79 5.96 -16.93 0.01
C CYS A 79 7.46 -17.15 -0.25
N THR A 80 7.94 -18.38 -0.10
CA THR A 80 9.36 -18.76 -0.17
C THR A 80 9.94 -18.81 -1.59
N THR A 81 9.40 -18.05 -2.54
CA THR A 81 10.00 -17.86 -3.86
C THR A 81 11.43 -17.30 -3.71
N GLU A 82 12.38 -17.82 -4.49
CA GLU A 82 13.71 -17.23 -4.67
C GLU A 82 13.76 -16.56 -6.05
N GLY A 83 13.96 -15.25 -6.06
CA GLY A 83 14.05 -14.48 -7.29
C GLY A 83 15.42 -14.58 -7.96
N GLU A 84 15.44 -14.65 -9.28
CA GLU A 84 16.66 -14.70 -10.11
C GLU A 84 17.04 -13.31 -10.62
N TYR A 85 18.34 -13.05 -10.84
CA TYR A 85 18.79 -11.78 -11.43
C TYR A 85 18.75 -11.86 -12.97
N SER A 86 17.84 -11.12 -13.60
CA SER A 86 17.79 -11.04 -15.05
C SER A 86 18.78 -10.00 -15.57
N TYR A 87 19.79 -10.45 -16.32
CA TYR A 87 20.74 -9.58 -17.01
C TYR A 87 20.10 -8.72 -18.12
N LEU A 88 18.97 -9.17 -18.67
CA LEU A 88 18.24 -8.46 -19.74
C LEU A 88 17.52 -7.22 -19.20
N SER A 89 16.78 -7.35 -18.10
CA SER A 89 16.05 -6.24 -17.45
C SER A 89 16.82 -5.58 -16.29
N ARG A 90 18.03 -6.09 -15.98
CA ARG A 90 18.94 -5.62 -14.92
C ARG A 90 18.30 -5.54 -13.53
N THR A 91 17.43 -6.50 -13.22
CA THR A 91 16.67 -6.52 -11.96
C THR A 91 16.40 -7.96 -11.50
N VAL A 92 16.01 -8.12 -10.24
CA VAL A 92 15.56 -9.41 -9.72
C VAL A 92 14.10 -9.64 -10.13
N VAL A 93 13.84 -10.84 -10.65
CA VAL A 93 12.52 -11.31 -11.08
C VAL A 93 12.13 -12.56 -10.31
N PHE A 94 10.83 -12.80 -10.18
CA PHE A 94 10.24 -13.88 -9.38
C PHE A 94 9.32 -14.71 -10.29
N PRO A 95 9.88 -15.57 -11.15
CA PRO A 95 9.12 -16.34 -12.12
C PRO A 95 8.11 -17.29 -11.46
N ASP A 96 8.50 -17.85 -10.32
CA ASP A 96 7.73 -18.87 -9.63
C ASP A 96 6.64 -18.27 -8.75
N ILE A 97 5.44 -18.85 -8.89
CA ILE A 97 4.25 -18.61 -8.08
C ILE A 97 3.84 -19.91 -7.40
N LYS A 98 2.94 -19.84 -6.42
CA LYS A 98 2.46 -20.99 -5.62
C LYS A 98 3.57 -21.65 -4.79
N CYS A 99 4.62 -20.90 -4.49
CA CYS A 99 5.66 -21.31 -3.56
C CYS A 99 5.08 -21.40 -2.13
N PRO A 100 5.63 -22.25 -1.24
CA PRO A 100 5.16 -22.36 0.15
C PRO A 100 5.05 -21.00 0.85
N LEU A 101 3.93 -20.75 1.52
CA LEU A 101 3.75 -19.52 2.29
C LEU A 101 4.71 -19.47 3.50
N ARG A 102 5.15 -18.27 3.86
CA ARG A 102 5.86 -18.04 5.12
C ARG A 102 4.90 -18.07 6.29
N THR A 103 5.38 -18.47 7.46
CA THR A 103 4.62 -18.47 8.71
C THR A 103 5.36 -17.69 9.79
N ASP A 104 4.62 -17.07 10.70
CA ASP A 104 5.18 -16.33 11.83
C ASP A 104 6.14 -17.20 12.67
N ALA A 105 5.73 -18.42 13.02
CA ALA A 105 6.55 -19.36 13.79
C ALA A 105 7.93 -19.63 13.15
N LYS A 106 7.96 -19.87 11.83
CA LYS A 106 9.21 -20.06 11.07
C LYS A 106 10.01 -18.77 10.90
N PHE A 107 9.35 -17.61 10.87
CA PHE A 107 10.01 -16.31 10.84
C PHE A 107 10.71 -16.01 12.17
N ARG A 108 10.01 -16.24 13.29
CA ARG A 108 10.53 -16.07 14.65
C ARG A 108 11.67 -17.04 14.96
N SER A 109 11.60 -18.29 14.47
CA SER A 109 12.70 -19.27 14.59
C SER A 109 13.85 -19.08 13.58
N LYS A 110 13.89 -17.98 12.83
CA LYS A 110 14.91 -17.64 11.82
C LYS A 110 15.09 -18.68 10.69
N HIS A 111 14.09 -19.53 10.47
CA HIS A 111 14.14 -20.61 9.48
C HIS A 111 14.34 -20.11 8.04
N TYR A 112 13.97 -18.86 7.74
CA TYR A 112 14.11 -18.29 6.39
C TYR A 112 15.50 -17.72 6.06
N GLY A 113 16.50 -17.92 6.91
CA GLY A 113 17.93 -17.68 6.60
C GLY A 113 18.18 -16.36 5.84
N LYS A 114 18.53 -16.48 4.54
CA LYS A 114 18.82 -15.37 3.61
C LYS A 114 17.72 -14.30 3.49
N HIS A 115 16.48 -14.58 3.91
CA HIS A 115 15.39 -13.60 3.96
C HIS A 115 15.59 -12.56 5.08
N HIS A 116 16.16 -12.95 6.21
CA HIS A 116 16.44 -12.05 7.33
C HIS A 116 17.69 -11.21 7.03
N LYS A 117 17.72 -9.95 7.46
CA LYS A 117 18.83 -9.03 7.17
C LYS A 117 19.21 -8.19 8.39
N GLY A 118 20.47 -8.29 8.79
CA GLY A 118 21.09 -7.37 9.75
C GLY A 118 20.47 -7.48 11.15
N GLN A 119 20.10 -6.32 11.72
CA GLN A 119 19.48 -6.22 13.04
C GLN A 119 18.07 -6.82 13.07
N GLU A 120 17.69 -7.37 14.22
CA GLU A 120 16.32 -7.81 14.45
C GLU A 120 15.36 -6.60 14.57
N SER A 121 14.13 -6.78 14.09
CA SER A 121 13.08 -5.77 14.28
C SER A 121 12.56 -5.80 15.72
N PRO A 122 12.48 -4.65 16.42
CA PRO A 122 11.77 -4.51 17.69
C PRO A 122 10.34 -5.06 17.69
N ILE A 123 9.66 -5.05 16.53
CA ILE A 123 8.27 -5.53 16.39
C ILE A 123 8.14 -7.01 16.80
N LEU A 124 9.22 -7.80 16.74
CA LEU A 124 9.25 -9.18 17.25
C LEU A 124 8.88 -9.28 18.74
N LYS A 125 9.11 -8.22 19.54
CA LYS A 125 8.75 -8.16 20.97
C LYS A 125 7.24 -8.03 21.19
N ILE A 126 6.46 -7.74 20.15
CA ILE A 126 5.00 -7.76 20.17
C ILE A 126 4.55 -9.18 19.76
N SER A 127 4.08 -9.96 20.74
CA SER A 127 3.71 -11.38 20.54
C SER A 127 2.45 -11.57 19.69
N GLU A 128 1.50 -10.63 19.72
CA GLU A 128 0.24 -10.71 18.97
C GLU A 128 0.35 -10.35 17.48
N VAL A 129 1.51 -9.83 17.04
CA VAL A 129 1.78 -9.48 15.64
C VAL A 129 2.29 -10.70 14.89
N ASP A 130 1.62 -11.04 13.79
CA ASP A 130 2.08 -12.03 12.83
C ASP A 130 3.10 -11.36 11.88
N MET A 131 4.37 -11.77 11.99
CA MET A 131 5.47 -11.18 11.22
C MET A 131 5.38 -11.43 9.71
N VAL A 132 4.44 -12.26 9.23
CA VAL A 132 4.17 -12.47 7.80
C VAL A 132 2.86 -11.83 7.38
N GLN A 133 1.79 -12.09 8.12
CA GLN A 133 0.44 -11.76 7.70
C GLN A 133 0.00 -10.34 8.06
N ASP A 134 0.47 -9.78 9.18
CA ASP A 134 0.13 -8.39 9.54
C ASP A 134 0.96 -7.35 8.75
N PHE A 135 1.95 -7.80 7.98
CA PHE A 135 2.66 -7.00 6.99
C PHE A 135 2.01 -7.20 5.61
N ILE A 136 1.04 -6.35 5.28
CA ILE A 136 0.34 -6.40 3.99
C ILE A 136 1.29 -6.13 2.83
N VAL A 137 1.02 -6.72 1.67
CA VAL A 137 1.59 -6.33 0.38
C VAL A 137 0.58 -5.64 -0.54
N ALA A 138 -0.71 -5.88 -0.33
CA ALA A 138 -1.84 -5.42 -1.14
C ALA A 138 -2.21 -3.92 -1.00
N ASP A 139 -1.22 -3.03 -1.01
CA ASP A 139 -1.44 -1.59 -1.04
C ASP A 139 -1.83 -1.12 -2.46
N GLU A 140 -3.04 -0.56 -2.62
CA GLU A 140 -3.56 -0.13 -3.93
C GLU A 140 -2.64 0.88 -4.64
N LEU A 141 -2.01 1.80 -3.89
CA LEU A 141 -1.16 2.85 -4.47
C LEU A 141 0.18 2.31 -4.98
N HIS A 142 0.97 1.64 -4.14
CA HIS A 142 2.32 1.23 -4.52
C HIS A 142 2.36 -0.09 -5.30
N LEU A 143 1.46 -1.04 -5.01
CA LEU A 143 1.41 -2.31 -5.74
C LEU A 143 0.65 -2.16 -7.06
N LEU A 144 -0.64 -1.83 -7.00
CA LEU A 144 -1.53 -1.94 -8.16
C LEU A 144 -1.36 -0.76 -9.12
N GLU A 145 -1.35 0.47 -8.60
CA GLU A 145 -1.37 1.69 -9.40
C GLU A 145 0.02 2.11 -9.89
N LEU A 146 0.92 2.46 -8.97
CA LEU A 146 2.30 2.89 -9.27
C LEU A 146 3.23 1.71 -9.60
N GLY A 147 2.84 0.49 -9.25
CA GLY A 147 3.57 -0.74 -9.57
C GLY A 147 3.11 -1.35 -10.89
N VAL A 148 1.99 -2.06 -10.88
CA VAL A 148 1.51 -2.86 -12.02
C VAL A 148 0.98 -1.99 -13.16
N MET A 149 -0.01 -1.13 -12.90
CA MET A 149 -0.68 -0.33 -13.94
C MET A 149 0.28 0.67 -14.58
N LYS A 150 1.09 1.37 -13.77
CA LYS A 150 2.13 2.28 -14.26
C LYS A 150 3.12 1.56 -15.17
N ARG A 151 3.58 0.37 -14.78
CA ARG A 151 4.47 -0.44 -15.63
C ARG A 151 3.81 -0.78 -16.96
N CYS A 152 2.57 -1.27 -16.93
CA CYS A 152 1.84 -1.67 -18.12
C CYS A 152 1.67 -0.51 -19.11
N LEU A 153 1.08 0.61 -18.67
CA LEU A 153 0.80 1.75 -19.55
C LEU A 153 2.08 2.44 -20.05
N THR A 154 3.14 2.45 -19.24
CA THR A 154 4.46 2.96 -19.66
C THR A 154 5.06 2.04 -20.74
N GLY A 155 5.10 0.72 -20.49
CA GLY A 155 5.62 -0.27 -21.44
C GLY A 155 4.85 -0.33 -22.76
N TRP A 156 3.52 -0.20 -22.73
CA TRP A 156 2.70 -0.09 -23.93
C TRP A 156 2.97 1.22 -24.70
N LYS A 157 3.32 2.32 -24.02
CA LYS A 157 3.65 3.60 -24.67
C LYS A 157 5.04 3.58 -25.31
N ASP A 158 6.08 3.18 -24.57
CA ASP A 158 7.47 3.34 -25.00
C ASP A 158 8.10 2.07 -25.63
N GLY A 159 7.57 0.88 -25.31
CA GLY A 159 8.11 -0.42 -25.73
C GLY A 159 9.08 -1.05 -24.73
N SER A 160 9.22 -0.51 -23.51
CA SER A 160 10.12 -1.04 -22.47
C SER A 160 9.76 -2.44 -21.96
N MET A 161 8.57 -2.96 -22.30
CA MET A 161 8.15 -4.35 -22.09
C MET A 161 8.15 -5.19 -23.38
N GLY A 162 8.88 -4.74 -24.41
CA GLY A 162 8.88 -5.33 -25.74
C GLY A 162 7.92 -4.64 -26.72
N PHE A 163 8.13 -4.88 -28.01
CA PHE A 163 7.38 -4.20 -29.08
C PHE A 163 6.04 -4.88 -29.44
N SER A 164 5.81 -6.12 -29.01
CA SER A 164 4.58 -6.91 -29.28
C SER A 164 3.29 -6.26 -28.78
N SER A 165 3.39 -5.45 -27.73
CA SER A 165 2.28 -4.73 -27.07
C SER A 165 2.44 -3.21 -27.16
N LYS A 166 3.40 -2.71 -27.95
CA LYS A 166 3.66 -1.28 -28.07
C LYS A 166 2.62 -0.62 -28.97
N LEU A 167 1.99 0.42 -28.43
CA LEU A 167 1.04 1.29 -29.10
C LEU A 167 1.72 2.14 -30.18
N CYS A 168 1.04 2.33 -31.31
CA CYS A 168 1.51 3.28 -32.31
C CYS A 168 1.17 4.73 -31.90
N ALA A 169 1.79 5.72 -32.55
CA ALA A 169 1.58 7.14 -32.23
C ALA A 169 0.09 7.57 -32.33
N ARG A 170 -0.64 7.05 -33.32
CA ARG A 170 -2.08 7.30 -33.52
C ARG A 170 -2.91 6.79 -32.33
N ASP A 171 -2.57 5.63 -31.79
CA ASP A 171 -3.25 5.03 -30.65
C ASP A 171 -2.94 5.78 -29.35
N ILE A 172 -1.68 6.19 -29.16
CA ILE A 172 -1.27 7.03 -28.03
C ILE A 172 -2.02 8.37 -28.06
N GLU A 173 -2.18 8.99 -29.23
CA GLU A 173 -2.97 10.21 -29.41
C GLU A 173 -4.47 9.97 -29.14
N ARG A 174 -5.05 8.88 -29.67
CA ARG A 174 -6.45 8.49 -29.44
C ARG A 174 -6.74 8.28 -27.95
N ILE A 175 -5.92 7.51 -27.25
CA ILE A 175 -6.04 7.32 -25.79
C ILE A 175 -5.95 8.67 -25.07
N SER A 176 -4.97 9.51 -25.43
CA SER A 176 -4.77 10.81 -24.77
C SER A 176 -5.95 11.76 -24.96
N LYS A 177 -6.55 11.82 -26.16
CA LYS A 177 -7.78 12.60 -26.42
C LYS A 177 -8.96 12.10 -25.60
N HIS A 178 -9.15 10.77 -25.48
CA HIS A 178 -10.20 10.21 -24.63
C HIS A 178 -9.94 10.48 -23.13
N LEU A 179 -8.69 10.38 -22.65
CA LEU A 179 -8.34 10.67 -21.25
C LEU A 179 -8.59 12.12 -20.84
N ILE A 180 -8.43 13.08 -21.76
CA ILE A 180 -8.67 14.50 -21.50
C ILE A 180 -10.17 14.84 -21.58
N SER A 181 -10.94 14.14 -22.42
CA SER A 181 -12.36 14.41 -22.67
C SER A 181 -13.34 13.57 -21.83
N VAL A 182 -12.88 12.53 -21.14
CA VAL A 182 -13.73 11.65 -20.33
C VAL A 182 -14.39 12.42 -19.18
N LYS A 183 -15.72 12.38 -19.13
CA LYS A 183 -16.50 12.86 -17.99
C LYS A 183 -16.56 11.75 -16.95
N LEU A 184 -15.97 12.00 -15.78
CA LEU A 184 -16.02 11.09 -14.64
C LEU A 184 -17.21 11.42 -13.73
N PRO A 185 -17.70 10.46 -12.92
CA PRO A 185 -18.69 10.72 -11.88
C PRO A 185 -18.26 11.85 -10.92
N SER A 186 -19.24 12.52 -10.30
CA SER A 186 -19.05 13.68 -9.42
C SER A 186 -18.08 13.43 -8.26
N GLU A 187 -17.99 12.18 -7.80
CA GLU A 187 -17.15 11.70 -6.72
C GLU A 187 -15.65 11.66 -7.11
N ILE A 188 -15.33 11.71 -8.41
CA ILE A 188 -13.97 11.62 -8.93
C ILE A 188 -13.48 13.01 -9.36
N HIS A 189 -13.07 13.80 -8.38
CA HIS A 189 -12.70 15.22 -8.54
C HIS A 189 -11.43 15.53 -9.35
N ARG A 190 -10.76 14.55 -9.97
CA ARG A 190 -9.54 14.78 -10.78
C ARG A 190 -9.66 14.20 -12.19
N SER A 191 -9.60 15.08 -13.17
CA SER A 191 -9.42 14.76 -14.59
C SER A 191 -8.07 14.08 -14.84
N THR A 192 -8.05 13.17 -15.82
CA THR A 192 -6.83 12.49 -16.28
C THR A 192 -6.08 13.33 -17.32
N ARG A 193 -4.75 13.33 -17.26
CA ARG A 193 -3.88 13.89 -18.30
C ARG A 193 -3.65 12.89 -19.43
N GLY A 194 -3.06 13.36 -20.54
CA GLY A 194 -2.64 12.50 -21.65
C GLY A 194 -1.48 11.58 -21.30
N LEU A 195 -1.16 10.66 -22.23
CA LEU A 195 -0.06 9.70 -22.09
C LEU A 195 1.32 10.34 -22.32
N ASP A 196 1.38 11.52 -22.92
CA ASP A 196 2.59 12.37 -22.94
C ASP A 196 3.09 12.64 -21.50
N CYS A 197 2.16 12.94 -20.59
CA CYS A 197 2.42 13.35 -19.21
C CYS A 197 2.57 12.22 -18.16
N LEU A 198 2.67 10.93 -18.53
CA LEU A 198 2.69 9.80 -17.57
C LEU A 198 3.71 9.96 -16.43
N ALA A 199 4.87 10.57 -16.69
CA ALA A 199 5.90 10.82 -15.68
C ALA A 199 5.41 11.68 -14.50
N TYR A 200 4.41 12.53 -14.74
CA TYR A 200 3.84 13.48 -13.78
C TYR A 200 2.48 13.04 -13.21
N TRP A 201 1.91 11.92 -13.66
CA TRP A 201 0.63 11.39 -13.16
C TRP A 201 0.73 11.08 -11.66
N LYS A 202 -0.24 11.59 -10.89
CA LYS A 202 -0.39 11.30 -9.46
C LYS A 202 -1.14 9.98 -9.29
N GLY A 203 -1.01 9.34 -8.13
CA GLY A 203 -1.68 8.05 -7.80
C GLY A 203 -3.12 7.99 -8.31
N VAL A 204 -3.96 8.97 -7.98
CA VAL A 204 -5.39 8.92 -8.34
C VAL A 204 -5.67 8.89 -9.85
N GLU A 205 -4.75 9.36 -10.70
CA GLU A 205 -4.90 9.23 -12.16
C GLU A 205 -4.65 7.78 -12.60
N TRP A 206 -3.67 7.11 -12.00
CA TRP A 206 -3.46 5.66 -12.14
C TRP A 206 -4.63 4.85 -11.59
N ARG A 207 -5.17 5.24 -10.42
CA ARG A 207 -6.39 4.67 -9.83
C ARG A 207 -7.58 4.77 -10.78
N ASN A 208 -7.82 5.96 -11.32
CA ASN A 208 -8.93 6.25 -12.22
C ASN A 208 -8.79 5.46 -13.53
N PHE A 209 -7.56 5.39 -14.05
CA PHE A 209 -7.24 4.59 -15.22
C PHE A 209 -7.53 3.10 -14.99
N LEU A 210 -7.00 2.51 -13.91
CA LEU A 210 -7.18 1.10 -13.59
C LEU A 210 -8.65 0.75 -13.29
N ASN A 211 -9.36 1.55 -12.50
CA ASN A 211 -10.65 1.16 -11.94
C ASN A 211 -11.88 1.55 -12.76
N TYR A 212 -11.75 2.50 -13.71
CA TYR A 212 -12.90 3.05 -14.43
C TYR A 212 -12.64 3.29 -15.92
N ILE A 213 -11.50 3.91 -16.27
CA ILE A 213 -11.32 4.46 -17.63
C ILE A 213 -10.72 3.43 -18.59
N GLY A 214 -9.74 2.65 -18.14
CA GLY A 214 -8.94 1.75 -18.97
C GLY A 214 -9.78 0.68 -19.67
N ILE A 215 -10.77 0.11 -18.99
CA ILE A 215 -11.69 -0.89 -19.57
C ILE A 215 -12.45 -0.37 -20.80
N VAL A 216 -12.76 0.93 -20.86
CA VAL A 216 -13.44 1.52 -22.02
C VAL A 216 -12.42 1.88 -23.10
N ILE A 217 -11.39 2.64 -22.76
CA ILE A 217 -10.48 3.23 -23.75
C ILE A 217 -9.58 2.17 -24.42
N LEU A 218 -9.14 1.15 -23.68
CA LEU A 218 -8.17 0.17 -24.19
C LEU A 218 -8.77 -0.87 -25.15
N LYS A 219 -10.10 -1.06 -25.12
CA LYS A 219 -10.80 -2.13 -25.85
C LYS A 219 -10.56 -2.10 -27.36
N ASP A 220 -10.57 -0.90 -27.93
CA ASP A 220 -10.48 -0.69 -29.38
C ASP A 220 -9.04 -0.32 -29.83
N VAL A 221 -8.05 -0.55 -28.96
CA VAL A 221 -6.69 -0.01 -29.10
C VAL A 221 -5.62 -1.05 -28.77
N LEU A 222 -5.77 -1.80 -27.68
CA LEU A 222 -4.90 -2.97 -27.42
C LEU A 222 -5.32 -4.13 -28.33
N ASN A 223 -4.36 -4.98 -28.69
CA ASN A 223 -4.70 -6.26 -29.31
C ASN A 223 -5.51 -7.13 -28.33
N THR A 224 -6.28 -8.07 -28.88
CA THR A 224 -7.24 -8.88 -28.14
C THR A 224 -6.67 -9.56 -26.89
N ASP A 225 -5.44 -10.09 -26.98
CA ASP A 225 -4.86 -10.88 -25.88
C ASP A 225 -4.28 -9.98 -24.79
N VAL A 226 -3.66 -8.85 -25.16
CA VAL A 226 -3.20 -7.82 -24.22
C VAL A 226 -4.40 -7.12 -23.53
N TYR A 227 -5.53 -6.95 -24.23
CA TYR A 227 -6.77 -6.44 -23.62
C TYR A 227 -7.40 -7.46 -22.66
N LYS A 228 -7.51 -8.74 -23.04
CA LYS A 228 -7.97 -9.82 -22.14
C LYS A 228 -7.08 -9.93 -20.90
N HIS A 229 -5.77 -9.79 -21.08
CA HIS A 229 -4.80 -9.75 -19.98
C HIS A 229 -5.06 -8.59 -19.03
N PHE A 230 -5.26 -7.37 -19.55
CA PHE A 230 -5.70 -6.23 -18.73
C PHE A 230 -7.01 -6.48 -17.99
N LEU A 231 -7.99 -7.16 -18.62
CA LEU A 231 -9.27 -7.50 -17.98
C LEU A 231 -9.13 -8.42 -16.77
N LEU A 232 -8.16 -9.35 -16.75
CA LEU A 232 -7.88 -10.18 -15.57
C LEU A 232 -7.52 -9.31 -14.36
N LEU A 233 -6.59 -8.37 -14.54
CA LEU A 233 -6.20 -7.41 -13.50
C LEU A 233 -7.38 -6.52 -13.09
N PHE A 234 -8.10 -5.96 -14.07
CA PHE A 234 -9.27 -5.11 -13.82
C PHE A 234 -10.28 -5.82 -12.93
N VAL A 235 -10.75 -7.00 -13.32
CA VAL A 235 -11.83 -7.71 -12.60
C VAL A 235 -11.36 -8.16 -11.22
N ALA A 236 -10.14 -8.70 -11.10
CA ALA A 236 -9.59 -9.10 -9.81
C ALA A 236 -9.49 -7.91 -8.82
N VAL A 237 -8.99 -6.76 -9.28
CA VAL A 237 -8.92 -5.53 -8.45
C VAL A 237 -10.33 -5.03 -8.09
N ARG A 238 -11.31 -5.08 -9.01
CA ARG A 238 -12.69 -4.69 -8.72
C ARG A 238 -13.36 -5.58 -7.69
N ILE A 239 -13.11 -6.89 -7.71
CA ILE A 239 -13.58 -7.84 -6.68
C ILE A 239 -12.94 -7.50 -5.33
N CYS A 240 -11.62 -7.33 -5.28
CA CYS A 240 -10.88 -6.99 -4.06
C CYS A 240 -11.20 -5.59 -3.49
N SER A 241 -11.82 -4.72 -4.27
CA SER A 241 -12.20 -3.36 -3.86
C SER A 241 -13.57 -3.25 -3.17
N SER A 242 -14.41 -4.30 -3.18
CA SER A 242 -15.75 -4.23 -2.60
C SER A 242 -16.25 -5.58 -2.05
N ASP A 243 -16.77 -5.57 -0.83
CA ASP A 243 -17.34 -6.77 -0.20
C ASP A 243 -18.64 -7.25 -0.85
N MET A 244 -19.25 -6.43 -1.74
CA MET A 244 -20.34 -6.88 -2.61
C MET A 244 -19.93 -8.06 -3.51
N TYR A 245 -18.62 -8.24 -3.73
CA TYR A 245 -18.05 -9.36 -4.48
C TYR A 245 -17.24 -10.32 -3.60
N ALA A 246 -17.41 -10.31 -2.27
CA ALA A 246 -16.59 -11.10 -1.35
C ALA A 246 -16.60 -12.62 -1.66
N GLU A 247 -17.74 -13.15 -2.10
CA GLU A 247 -17.88 -14.56 -2.52
C GLU A 247 -17.01 -14.92 -3.74
N ASN A 248 -16.72 -13.93 -4.60
CA ASN A 248 -15.91 -14.10 -5.81
C ASN A 248 -14.41 -13.90 -5.58
N ARG A 249 -13.94 -13.73 -4.34
CA ARG A 249 -12.50 -13.53 -4.04
C ARG A 249 -11.63 -14.72 -4.47
N SER A 250 -12.15 -15.94 -4.43
CA SER A 250 -11.49 -17.12 -5.01
C SER A 250 -11.29 -17.01 -6.53
N VAL A 251 -12.25 -16.42 -7.25
CA VAL A 251 -12.14 -16.12 -8.68
C VAL A 251 -11.10 -15.02 -8.92
N ALA A 252 -11.04 -14.00 -8.06
CA ALA A 252 -9.99 -12.97 -8.14
C ALA A 252 -8.58 -13.55 -7.95
N GLN A 253 -8.40 -14.55 -7.08
CA GLN A 253 -7.12 -15.25 -6.91
C GLN A 253 -6.70 -15.94 -8.22
N LEU A 254 -7.60 -16.72 -8.82
CA LEU A 254 -7.35 -17.38 -10.10
C LEU A 254 -7.06 -16.38 -11.23
N MET A 255 -7.69 -15.20 -11.20
CA MET A 255 -7.43 -14.12 -12.15
C MET A 255 -6.05 -13.48 -11.95
N PHE A 256 -5.58 -13.27 -10.71
CA PHE A 256 -4.22 -12.78 -10.45
C PHE A 256 -3.15 -13.80 -10.84
N GLU A 257 -3.34 -15.08 -10.51
CA GLU A 257 -2.45 -16.17 -10.91
C GLU A 257 -2.35 -16.24 -12.45
N LYS A 258 -3.49 -16.29 -13.15
CA LYS A 258 -3.52 -16.28 -14.61
C LYS A 258 -2.92 -15.00 -15.19
N TYR A 259 -3.13 -13.84 -14.56
CA TYR A 259 -2.51 -12.59 -14.98
C TYR A 259 -0.98 -12.67 -14.93
N ILE A 260 -0.41 -13.27 -13.87
CA ILE A 260 1.06 -13.45 -13.73
C ILE A 260 1.58 -14.41 -14.80
N ASP A 261 0.91 -15.54 -15.04
CA ASP A 261 1.35 -16.51 -16.06
C ASP A 261 1.24 -15.96 -17.49
N ASP A 262 0.12 -15.33 -17.83
CA ASP A 262 -0.05 -14.65 -19.11
C ASP A 262 0.95 -13.48 -19.29
N PHE A 263 1.37 -12.81 -18.20
CA PHE A 263 2.41 -11.77 -18.24
C PHE A 263 3.75 -12.32 -18.74
N LYS A 264 4.13 -13.53 -18.28
CA LYS A 264 5.36 -14.22 -18.72
C LYS A 264 5.34 -14.47 -20.21
N ILE A 265 4.19 -14.84 -20.77
CA ILE A 265 3.99 -15.17 -22.18
C ILE A 265 3.98 -13.90 -23.05
N ILE A 266 3.25 -12.88 -22.63
CA ILE A 266 3.01 -11.66 -23.44
C ILE A 266 4.22 -10.72 -23.47
N TYR A 267 4.91 -10.55 -22.33
CA TYR A 267 6.00 -9.58 -22.17
C TYR A 267 7.36 -10.24 -21.92
N GLY A 268 7.38 -11.42 -21.29
CA GLY A 268 8.59 -12.16 -20.95
C GLY A 268 8.88 -12.23 -19.44
N VAL A 269 9.48 -13.34 -19.03
CA VAL A 269 9.83 -13.66 -17.63
C VAL A 269 10.72 -12.60 -16.97
N GLN A 270 11.61 -11.96 -17.75
CA GLN A 270 12.47 -10.85 -17.31
C GLN A 270 11.72 -9.63 -16.77
N PHE A 271 10.38 -9.58 -16.90
CA PHE A 271 9.56 -8.50 -16.39
C PHE A 271 8.69 -8.87 -15.19
N ILE A 272 8.75 -10.10 -14.66
CA ILE A 272 8.05 -10.50 -13.43
C ILE A 272 8.81 -9.98 -12.19
N THR A 273 8.81 -8.68 -11.95
CA THR A 273 9.39 -8.12 -10.71
C THR A 273 8.48 -8.37 -9.51
N SER A 274 8.94 -8.05 -8.30
CA SER A 274 8.18 -8.21 -7.06
C SER A 274 6.75 -7.63 -7.13
N ASN A 275 6.52 -6.52 -7.83
CA ASN A 275 5.16 -5.96 -7.97
C ASN A 275 4.22 -6.82 -8.83
N ILE A 276 4.72 -7.57 -9.80
CA ILE A 276 3.92 -8.53 -10.56
C ILE A 276 3.66 -9.78 -9.72
N HIS A 277 4.72 -10.34 -9.12
CA HIS A 277 4.62 -11.52 -8.25
C HIS A 277 3.70 -11.28 -7.03
N ASN A 278 3.76 -10.11 -6.39
CA ASN A 278 2.96 -9.81 -5.20
C ASN A 278 1.44 -9.76 -5.46
N LEU A 279 0.98 -9.80 -6.72
CA LEU A 279 -0.44 -10.01 -7.05
C LEU A 279 -0.95 -11.37 -6.55
N GLU A 280 -0.09 -12.39 -6.46
CA GLU A 280 -0.39 -13.71 -5.90
C GLU A 280 -0.93 -13.64 -4.46
N HIS A 281 -0.50 -12.63 -3.69
CA HIS A 281 -0.78 -12.50 -2.25
C HIS A 281 -1.87 -11.46 -1.95
N VAL A 282 -2.49 -10.86 -2.97
CA VAL A 282 -3.47 -9.77 -2.79
C VAL A 282 -4.75 -10.25 -2.11
N VAL A 283 -5.24 -11.43 -2.50
CA VAL A 283 -6.51 -11.94 -1.97
C VAL A 283 -6.39 -12.36 -0.51
N ASP A 284 -5.24 -12.85 -0.06
CA ASP A 284 -4.98 -13.20 1.34
C ASP A 284 -5.05 -11.98 2.26
N ASP A 285 -4.40 -10.86 1.87
CA ASP A 285 -4.50 -9.59 2.62
C ASP A 285 -5.94 -9.07 2.64
N VAL A 286 -6.66 -9.16 1.51
CA VAL A 286 -8.07 -8.71 1.41
C VAL A 286 -9.02 -9.63 2.21
N ASN A 287 -8.71 -10.91 2.33
CA ASN A 287 -9.43 -11.84 3.19
C ASN A 287 -9.20 -11.55 4.67
N ARG A 288 -7.96 -11.24 5.08
CA ARG A 288 -7.61 -10.94 6.47
C ARG A 288 -8.08 -9.56 6.94
N PHE A 289 -8.02 -8.55 6.07
CA PHE A 289 -8.24 -7.15 6.46
C PHE A 289 -9.48 -6.50 5.85
N GLY A 290 -10.07 -7.08 4.81
CA GLY A 290 -11.17 -6.50 4.04
C GLY A 290 -10.70 -5.74 2.80
N GLN A 291 -11.61 -4.92 2.25
CA GLN A 291 -11.46 -4.21 0.98
C GLN A 291 -10.12 -3.43 0.86
N LEU A 292 -9.53 -3.39 -0.34
CA LEU A 292 -8.22 -2.77 -0.62
C LEU A 292 -8.02 -1.38 -0.03
N PHE A 293 -9.03 -0.49 -0.10
CA PHE A 293 -8.88 0.87 0.45
C PHE A 293 -8.64 0.89 1.97
N THR A 294 -9.04 -0.17 2.69
CA THR A 294 -8.88 -0.25 4.14
C THR A 294 -7.45 -0.56 4.58
N ILE A 295 -6.58 -0.95 3.64
CA ILE A 295 -5.14 -1.23 3.83
C ILE A 295 -4.26 -0.36 2.92
N SER A 296 -4.82 0.78 2.50
CA SER A 296 -4.23 1.71 1.53
C SER A 296 -3.32 2.76 2.16
N THR A 297 -2.17 3.00 1.53
CA THR A 297 -1.22 4.06 1.90
C THR A 297 -1.71 5.47 1.56
N TYR A 298 -2.77 5.64 0.76
CA TYR A 298 -3.26 6.95 0.29
C TYR A 298 -3.48 7.98 1.41
N HIS A 299 -4.08 7.55 2.53
CA HIS A 299 -4.34 8.45 3.66
C HIS A 299 -3.02 8.93 4.29
N PHE A 300 -2.03 8.05 4.42
CA PHE A 300 -0.72 8.34 4.99
C PHE A 300 0.12 9.25 4.07
N GLU A 301 0.15 8.98 2.77
CA GLU A 301 0.82 9.83 1.76
C GLU A 301 0.22 11.24 1.71
N ASN A 302 -1.11 11.36 1.79
CA ASN A 302 -1.77 12.66 1.89
C ASN A 302 -1.36 13.42 3.17
N THR A 303 -1.26 12.74 4.32
CA THR A 303 -0.77 13.33 5.58
C THR A 303 0.69 13.77 5.47
N LEU A 304 1.57 12.91 4.96
CA LEU A 304 2.99 13.20 4.74
C LEU A 304 3.20 14.40 3.80
N PHE A 305 2.38 14.54 2.76
CA PHE A 305 2.39 15.73 1.90
C PHE A 305 2.01 17.01 2.64
N GLN A 306 1.06 16.96 3.58
CA GLN A 306 0.74 18.13 4.42
C GLN A 306 1.84 18.43 5.44
N LEU A 307 2.51 17.42 6.01
CA LEU A 307 3.67 17.60 6.89
C LEU A 307 4.84 18.27 6.16
N LYS A 308 5.16 17.82 4.94
CA LYS A 308 6.21 18.42 4.09
C LYS A 308 5.96 19.90 3.79
N LYS A 309 4.71 20.36 3.76
CA LYS A 309 4.36 21.79 3.61
C LYS A 309 4.57 22.65 4.87
N LEU A 310 4.79 22.04 6.04
CA LEU A 310 5.11 22.77 7.27
C LEU A 310 6.58 23.22 7.30
N LEU A 311 7.44 22.53 6.56
CA LEU A 311 8.85 22.89 6.36
C LEU A 311 8.94 24.11 5.45
N ARG A 312 9.66 25.15 5.90
CA ARG A 312 10.01 26.32 5.09
C ARG A 312 11.44 26.29 4.58
N GLN A 313 12.34 25.64 5.32
CA GLN A 313 13.78 25.53 5.04
C GLN A 313 14.34 24.24 5.65
N GLY A 314 15.56 23.83 5.26
CA GLY A 314 16.19 22.59 5.76
C GLY A 314 16.77 22.67 7.19
N ASN A 315 16.90 23.87 7.77
CA ASN A 315 17.44 24.04 9.12
C ASN A 315 16.39 23.69 10.19
N ASN A 316 16.74 22.82 11.15
CA ASN A 316 15.86 22.43 12.26
C ASN A 316 14.49 21.87 11.79
N SER A 317 14.51 21.00 10.77
CA SER A 317 13.31 20.42 10.15
C SER A 317 12.35 19.78 11.14
N LEU A 318 12.85 19.01 12.10
CA LEU A 318 12.02 18.39 13.14
C LEU A 318 11.34 19.44 14.02
N GLN A 319 12.09 20.43 14.51
CA GLN A 319 11.54 21.50 15.36
C GLN A 319 10.51 22.33 14.60
N GLN A 320 10.74 22.61 13.31
CA GLN A 320 9.72 23.26 12.46
C GLN A 320 8.42 22.45 12.42
N ILE A 321 8.49 21.14 12.14
CA ILE A 321 7.30 20.29 12.06
C ILE A 321 6.60 20.20 13.43
N VAL A 322 7.34 19.88 14.50
CA VAL A 322 6.81 19.72 15.86
C VAL A 322 6.13 21.00 16.34
N ASN A 323 6.76 22.16 16.16
CA ASN A 323 6.17 23.43 16.57
C ASN A 323 4.89 23.75 15.76
N ARG A 324 4.89 23.52 14.44
CA ARG A 324 3.70 23.75 13.60
C ARG A 324 2.55 22.77 13.88
N ILE A 325 2.85 21.54 14.28
CA ILE A 325 1.83 20.60 14.79
C ILE A 325 1.28 21.11 16.13
N GLY A 326 2.14 21.52 17.06
CA GLY A 326 1.73 22.10 18.35
C GLY A 326 0.82 23.31 18.19
N GLU A 327 1.19 24.27 17.34
CA GLU A 327 0.37 25.44 16.99
C GLU A 327 -1.03 25.04 16.47
N ARG A 328 -1.12 24.07 15.55
CA ARG A 328 -2.39 23.59 15.02
C ARG A 328 -3.28 22.95 16.09
N ASN A 329 -2.70 22.14 16.96
CA ASN A 329 -3.42 21.48 18.06
C ASN A 329 -3.95 22.52 19.09
N LEU A 330 -3.21 23.62 19.31
CA LEU A 330 -3.65 24.73 20.15
C LEU A 330 -4.81 25.54 19.54
N ILE A 331 -4.86 25.71 18.21
CA ILE A 331 -5.99 26.35 17.53
C ILE A 331 -7.23 25.46 17.65
N LEU A 332 -7.10 24.17 17.28
CA LEU A 332 -8.19 23.19 17.34
C LEU A 332 -8.77 23.04 18.76
N SER A 333 -7.93 23.02 19.79
CA SER A 333 -8.40 22.91 21.18
C SER A 333 -9.15 24.16 21.67
N ASN A 334 -8.83 25.36 21.16
CA ASN A 334 -9.56 26.57 21.49
C ASN A 334 -10.94 26.67 20.81
N ASP A 335 -11.08 26.23 19.55
CA ASP A 335 -12.38 26.15 18.87
C ASP A 335 -13.33 25.14 19.56
N THR A 336 -12.79 24.06 20.14
CA THR A 336 -13.57 22.97 20.72
C THR A 336 -14.06 23.17 22.17
N LYS A 337 -13.85 24.36 22.78
CA LYS A 337 -14.34 24.67 24.15
C LYS A 337 -15.87 24.59 24.34
N LYS A 338 -16.65 24.26 23.31
CA LYS A 338 -18.12 24.06 23.35
C LYS A 338 -18.58 22.60 23.28
N THR A 339 -17.71 21.61 23.09
CA THR A 339 -18.09 20.18 23.03
C THR A 339 -17.09 19.29 23.75
N SER A 340 -17.56 18.45 24.68
CA SER A 340 -16.72 17.55 25.47
C SER A 340 -16.12 16.43 24.60
N LEU A 341 -14.83 16.54 24.30
CA LEU A 341 -14.05 15.60 23.48
C LEU A 341 -13.62 14.33 24.24
N GLN A 342 -14.53 13.68 24.98
CA GLN A 342 -14.24 12.36 25.57
C GLN A 342 -14.75 11.24 24.67
N PRO A 343 -13.94 10.20 24.40
CA PRO A 343 -14.40 9.07 23.60
C PRO A 343 -15.62 8.42 24.26
N GLU A 344 -16.67 8.17 23.48
CA GLU A 344 -18.01 7.87 23.98
C GLU A 344 -18.48 6.49 23.49
N ILE A 345 -19.00 5.65 24.38
CA ILE A 345 -19.51 4.33 24.01
C ILE A 345 -21.03 4.38 23.94
N LYS A 346 -21.61 4.12 22.76
CA LYS A 346 -23.06 3.99 22.58
C LYS A 346 -23.44 2.56 22.24
N LYS A 347 -24.43 2.03 22.96
CA LYS A 347 -25.08 0.77 22.66
C LYS A 347 -26.37 1.03 21.88
N ARG A 348 -26.53 0.41 20.71
CA ARG A 348 -27.80 0.35 19.96
C ARG A 348 -28.11 -1.13 19.70
N GLY A 349 -29.13 -1.65 20.38
CA GLY A 349 -29.44 -3.08 20.40
C GLY A 349 -28.24 -3.90 20.90
N ASN A 350 -27.84 -4.92 20.13
CA ASN A 350 -26.70 -5.77 20.44
C ASN A 350 -25.34 -5.17 20.00
N VAL A 351 -25.32 -4.01 19.33
CA VAL A 351 -24.08 -3.39 18.83
C VAL A 351 -23.58 -2.32 19.81
N ILE A 352 -22.33 -2.48 20.27
CA ILE A 352 -21.59 -1.48 21.03
C ILE A 352 -20.65 -0.75 20.07
N LYS A 353 -20.77 0.58 19.99
CA LYS A 353 -19.87 1.44 19.19
C LYS A 353 -19.10 2.37 20.11
N CYS A 354 -17.77 2.29 20.07
CA CYS A 354 -16.90 3.30 20.65
C CYS A 354 -16.65 4.42 19.62
N TYR A 355 -17.07 5.63 19.96
CA TYR A 355 -16.85 6.86 19.21
C TYR A 355 -15.59 7.52 19.76
N ILE A 356 -14.46 7.26 19.11
CA ILE A 356 -13.21 7.97 19.42
C ILE A 356 -13.22 9.28 18.63
N TYR A 357 -13.41 10.41 19.33
CA TYR A 357 -13.37 11.75 18.74
C TYR A 357 -11.91 12.17 18.44
N SER A 358 -11.32 11.60 17.40
CA SER A 358 -9.96 11.90 16.97
C SER A 358 -9.89 13.24 16.22
N HIS A 359 -9.56 14.32 16.92
CA HIS A 359 -8.95 15.52 16.31
C HIS A 359 -7.55 15.82 16.88
N ASN A 360 -7.12 15.16 17.97
CA ASN A 360 -5.84 15.42 18.63
C ASN A 360 -5.21 14.14 19.23
N PHE A 361 -4.39 13.42 18.46
CA PHE A 361 -3.24 12.63 18.95
C PHE A 361 -2.16 12.63 17.86
N CYS A 362 -0.87 12.80 18.23
CA CYS A 362 0.19 13.32 17.32
C CYS A 362 1.59 12.71 17.48
N LEU A 363 2.38 12.60 16.38
CA LEU A 363 3.84 12.26 16.21
C LEU A 363 4.43 11.70 14.82
N ASN A 364 3.78 11.58 13.64
CA ASN A 364 4.10 10.69 12.45
C ASN A 364 5.29 10.86 11.49
N VAL A 365 5.58 9.72 10.82
CA VAL A 365 6.63 9.40 9.83
C VAL A 365 6.80 10.44 8.72
#